data_AF-A0A1J0W1Z8-F1
#
_entry.id   AF-A0A1J0W1Z8-F1
#
_cell.length_a   1.000
_cell.length_b   1.000
_cell.length_c   1.000
_cell.angle_alpha   90.00
_cell.angle_beta   90.00
_cell.angle_gamma   90.00
#
_symmetry.space_group_name_H-M   'P 1'
#
loop_
_entity.id
_entity.type
_entity.pdbx_description
1 polymer ?
#
loop_
_entity_poly.entity_id
_entity_poly.type
_entity_poly.pdbx_seq_one_letter_code
_entity_poly.pdbx_strand_id
1 'polypeptide(L)'
;MALVGEQLDSSVGEVFSSLARKDRVATAGLYVRGVMRDGKRKPVQPMAQRLQTDHQRLQQFVTSSPWDMVPVRKVLSHKACEVIVPQAWAIDDTGFAKADPGRRVWPASTRALWARSAIARSPSACTRSPTTRRHL
;
A
#
# COMPACT_ATOMS: atom_id res chain seq x y z
N MET A 1 9.89 8.15 21.69
CA MET A 1 9.42 8.63 20.36
C MET A 1 10.52 8.65 19.30
N ALA A 2 11.80 8.91 19.62
CA ALA A 2 12.90 8.88 18.64
C ALA A 2 13.21 7.47 18.09
N LEU A 3 13.25 6.46 18.97
CA LEU A 3 13.52 5.05 18.59
C LEU A 3 12.52 4.49 17.58
N VAL A 4 11.24 4.86 17.68
CA VAL A 4 10.20 4.44 16.72
C VAL A 4 10.43 5.06 15.34
N GLY A 5 10.96 6.29 15.28
CA GLY A 5 11.32 6.94 14.03
C GLY A 5 12.50 6.24 13.34
N GLU A 6 13.54 5.93 14.11
CA GLU A 6 14.75 5.27 13.60
C GLU A 6 14.47 3.84 13.12
N GLN A 7 13.69 3.07 13.89
CA GLN A 7 13.27 1.72 13.49
C GLN A 7 12.36 1.74 12.25
N LEU A 8 11.52 2.77 12.10
CA LEU A 8 10.71 2.96 10.91
C LEU A 8 11.58 3.27 9.69
N ASP A 9 12.56 4.16 9.82
CA ASP A 9 13.43 4.55 8.72
C ASP A 9 14.32 3.38 8.25
N SER A 10 14.85 2.57 9.18
CA SER A 10 15.53 1.31 8.85
C SER A 10 14.60 0.33 8.11
N SER A 11 13.38 0.14 8.63
CA SER A 11 12.40 -0.76 8.01
C SER A 11 11.99 -0.31 6.61
N VAL A 12 11.83 1.00 6.40
CA VAL A 12 11.57 1.61 5.08
C VAL A 12 12.77 1.39 4.15
N GLY A 13 13.99 1.61 4.63
CA GLY A 13 15.21 1.40 3.85
C GLY A 13 15.29 -0.01 3.29
N GLU A 14 14.94 -1.02 4.08
CA GLU A 14 14.90 -2.42 3.66
C GLU A 14 13.76 -2.71 2.69
N VAL A 15 12.52 -2.28 3.00
CA VAL A 15 11.33 -2.52 2.16
C VAL A 15 11.46 -1.86 0.79
N PHE A 16 12.07 -0.68 0.74
CA PHE A 16 12.30 0.08 -0.48
C PHE A 16 13.72 -0.06 -1.02
N SER A 17 14.48 -1.07 -0.57
CA SER A 17 15.84 -1.35 -1.05
C SER A 17 15.91 -1.61 -2.56
N SER A 18 14.81 -2.06 -3.18
CA SER A 18 14.69 -2.24 -4.62
C SER A 18 14.55 -0.92 -5.41
N LEU A 19 14.41 0.23 -4.75
CA LEU A 19 14.38 1.52 -5.42
C LEU A 19 15.80 1.93 -5.83
N ALA A 20 16.02 2.09 -7.14
CA ALA A 20 17.33 2.45 -7.69
C ALA A 20 17.92 3.79 -7.22
N ARG A 21 17.12 4.67 -6.59
CA ARG A 21 17.57 6.00 -6.18
C ARG A 21 17.32 6.29 -4.70
N LYS A 22 18.35 6.75 -3.99
CA LYS A 22 18.32 7.09 -2.56
C LYS A 22 17.30 8.18 -2.22
N ASP A 23 17.09 9.15 -3.11
CA ASP A 23 16.11 10.22 -2.91
C ASP A 23 14.66 9.70 -2.91
N ARG A 24 14.38 8.62 -3.63
CA ARG A 24 13.07 7.94 -3.62
C ARG A 24 12.85 7.19 -2.32
N VAL A 25 13.88 6.51 -1.79
CA VAL A 25 13.82 5.85 -0.47
C VAL A 25 13.55 6.88 0.62
N ALA A 26 14.25 8.03 0.60
CA ALA A 26 14.00 9.12 1.54
C ALA A 26 12.57 9.67 1.44
N THR A 27 12.05 9.84 0.22
CA THR A 27 10.67 10.30 0.01
C THR A 27 9.64 9.27 0.47
N ALA A 28 9.93 7.98 0.28
CA ALA A 28 9.10 6.87 0.78
C ALA A 28 9.04 6.88 2.31
N GLY A 29 10.17 7.11 2.98
CA GLY A 29 10.23 7.24 4.45
C GLY A 29 9.37 8.37 4.98
N LEU A 30 9.45 9.55 4.37
CA LEU A 30 8.58 10.68 4.71
C LEU A 30 7.10 10.33 4.53
N TYR A 31 6.75 9.68 3.42
CA TYR A 31 5.37 9.25 3.16
C TYR A 31 4.88 8.23 4.21
N VAL A 32 5.64 7.18 4.48
CA VAL A 32 5.27 6.13 5.45
C VAL A 32 5.14 6.73 6.86
N ARG A 33 6.08 7.59 7.27
CA ARG A 33 6.01 8.31 8.54
C ARG A 33 4.77 9.19 8.63
N GLY A 34 4.37 9.81 7.52
CA GLY A 34 3.15 10.61 7.43
C GLY A 34 1.87 9.79 7.53
N VAL A 35 1.86 8.57 6.99
CA VAL A 35 0.73 7.63 7.07
C VAL A 35 0.59 7.01 8.45
N MET A 36 1.71 6.66 9.10
CA MET A 36 1.73 6.06 10.44
C MET A 36 1.45 7.08 11.55
N ARG A 37 1.56 8.38 11.27
CA ARG A 37 1.22 9.47 12.19
C ARG A 37 -0.26 9.85 12.10
N ASP A 38 -0.81 10.35 13.20
CA ASP A 38 -2.24 10.66 13.37
C ASP A 38 -2.90 11.32 12.15
N GLY A 39 -3.78 10.57 11.52
CA GLY A 39 -4.64 11.05 10.45
C GLY A 39 -5.49 9.95 9.88
N LYS A 40 -6.82 10.12 9.91
CA LYS A 40 -7.72 9.52 8.91
C LYS A 40 -7.04 9.66 7.53
N ARG A 41 -7.22 8.71 6.60
CA ARG A 41 -6.75 8.82 5.19
C ARG A 41 -7.13 10.20 4.63
N LYS A 42 -6.19 11.14 4.70
CA LYS A 42 -6.34 12.55 4.31
C LYS A 42 -5.41 12.81 3.11
N PRO A 43 -5.71 13.82 2.28
CA PRO A 43 -4.87 14.16 1.14
C PRO A 43 -3.41 14.39 1.56
N VAL A 44 -2.49 14.20 0.61
CA VAL A 44 -1.04 14.35 0.82
C VAL A 44 -0.65 15.74 1.32
N GLN A 45 -1.45 16.77 1.04
CA GLN A 45 -1.20 18.15 1.45
C GLN A 45 -1.20 18.36 2.98
N PRO A 46 -2.24 17.97 3.75
CA PRO A 46 -2.17 17.96 5.22
C PRO A 46 -0.99 17.17 5.81
N MET A 47 -0.59 16.07 5.16
CA MET A 47 0.57 15.27 5.59
C MET A 47 1.88 16.04 5.39
N ALA A 48 2.03 16.67 4.22
CA ALA A 48 3.20 17.46 3.87
C ALA A 48 3.38 18.66 4.81
N GLN A 49 2.29 19.35 5.16
CA GLN A 49 2.29 20.46 6.13
C GLN A 49 2.81 20.02 7.51
N ARG A 50 2.38 18.86 8.00
CA ARG A 50 2.80 18.32 9.32
C ARG A 50 4.25 17.87 9.34
N LEU A 51 4.75 17.37 8.20
CA LEU A 51 6.13 16.91 8.05
C LEU A 51 7.07 18.04 7.56
N GLN A 52 6.55 19.26 7.37
CA GLN A 52 7.29 20.39 6.81
C GLN A 52 8.04 20.01 5.52
N THR A 53 7.38 19.25 4.65
CA THR A 53 7.96 18.78 3.38
C THR A 53 7.13 19.24 2.19
N ASP A 54 7.68 19.08 0.98
CA ASP A 54 6.99 19.45 -0.24
C ASP A 54 5.90 18.43 -0.60
N HIS A 55 4.65 18.91 -0.61
CA HIS A 55 3.48 18.16 -1.02
C HIS A 55 3.56 17.66 -2.47
N GLN A 56 4.17 18.42 -3.38
CA GLN A 56 4.26 18.06 -4.79
C GLN A 56 5.20 16.87 -4.98
N ARG A 57 6.35 16.88 -4.29
CA ARG A 57 7.27 15.73 -4.23
C ARG A 57 6.60 14.46 -3.72
N LEU A 58 5.86 14.54 -2.61
CA LEU A 58 5.12 13.39 -2.07
C LEU A 58 4.02 12.91 -3.03
N GLN A 59 3.28 13.83 -3.64
CA GLN A 59 2.22 13.48 -4.58
C GLN A 59 2.81 12.79 -5.81
N GLN A 60 3.85 13.34 -6.41
CA GLN A 60 4.53 12.75 -7.57
C GLN A 60 5.12 11.38 -7.26
N PHE A 61 5.65 11.20 -6.04
CA PHE A 61 6.13 9.90 -5.57
C PHE A 61 5.03 8.84 -5.58
N VAL A 62 3.82 9.17 -5.11
CA VAL A 62 2.69 8.22 -5.04
C VAL A 62 2.01 8.00 -6.39
N THR A 63 1.89 9.04 -7.22
CA THR A 63 1.06 8.98 -8.45
C THR A 63 1.85 8.61 -9.70
N SER A 64 3.08 9.09 -9.82
CA SER A 64 3.81 9.11 -11.09
C SER A 64 5.21 8.48 -11.01
N SER A 65 5.64 8.02 -9.83
CA SER A 65 6.96 7.42 -9.67
C SER A 65 6.99 6.00 -10.27
N PRO A 66 7.97 5.67 -11.13
CA PRO A 66 8.02 4.41 -11.87
C PRO A 66 8.63 3.27 -11.03
N TRP A 67 8.26 3.15 -9.76
CA TRP A 67 8.75 2.05 -8.93
C TRP A 67 7.90 0.80 -9.11
N ASP A 68 8.56 -0.34 -9.19
CA ASP A 68 7.89 -1.63 -9.27
C ASP A 68 7.34 -2.02 -7.89
N MET A 69 6.04 -2.29 -7.84
CA MET A 69 5.33 -2.71 -6.63
C MET A 69 5.69 -4.14 -6.21
N VAL A 70 6.05 -5.00 -7.17
CA VAL A 70 6.29 -6.44 -6.94
C VAL A 70 7.46 -6.68 -5.98
N PRO A 71 8.68 -6.12 -6.20
CA PRO A 71 9.80 -6.34 -5.30
C PRO A 71 9.54 -5.77 -3.91
N VAL A 72 8.91 -4.60 -3.81
CA VAL A 72 8.52 -3.99 -2.53
C VAL A 72 7.56 -4.88 -1.76
N ARG A 73 6.54 -5.43 -2.43
CA ARG A 73 5.58 -6.36 -1.81
C ARG A 73 6.23 -7.67 -1.37
N LYS A 74 7.19 -8.19 -2.14
CA LYS A 74 7.93 -9.40 -1.77
C LYS A 74 8.74 -9.20 -0.50
N VAL A 75 9.47 -8.10 -0.38
CA VAL A 75 10.21 -7.81 0.86
C VAL A 75 9.24 -7.65 2.04
N LEU A 76 8.14 -6.93 1.83
CA LEU A 76 7.13 -6.73 2.87
C LEU A 76 6.49 -8.05 3.32
N SER A 77 6.16 -8.96 2.39
CA SER A 77 5.57 -10.25 2.72
C SER A 77 6.53 -11.14 3.50
N HIS A 78 7.82 -11.15 3.13
CA HIS A 78 8.85 -11.87 3.89
C HIS A 78 8.95 -11.35 5.33
N LYS A 79 9.05 -10.02 5.52
CA LYS A 79 9.11 -9.42 6.85
C LYS A 79 7.86 -9.69 7.68
N ALA A 80 6.67 -9.68 7.04
CA ALA A 80 5.43 -10.02 7.71
C ALA A 80 5.43 -11.48 8.19
N CYS A 81 5.92 -12.42 7.38
CA CYS A 81 6.04 -13.83 7.76
C CYS A 81 7.00 -14.04 8.95
N GLU A 82 8.12 -13.33 8.97
CA GLU A 82 9.11 -13.41 10.06
C GLU A 82 8.54 -12.91 11.40
N VAL A 83 7.74 -11.84 11.36
CA VAL A 83 7.19 -11.22 12.58
C VAL A 83 5.93 -11.94 13.07
N ILE A 84 5.03 -12.33 12.15
CA ILE A 84 3.70 -12.87 12.50
C ILE A 84 3.74 -14.39 12.70
N VAL A 85 4.66 -15.09 12.02
CA VAL A 85 4.74 -16.57 12.01
C VAL A 85 3.37 -17.21 11.75
N PRO A 86 2.74 -16.92 10.59
CA PRO A 86 1.35 -17.28 10.34
C PRO A 86 1.16 -18.81 10.29
N GLN A 87 0.18 -19.29 11.07
CA GLN A 87 -0.22 -20.71 11.09
C GLN A 87 -1.25 -21.04 9.99
N ALA A 88 -1.96 -20.03 9.48
CA ALA A 88 -2.96 -20.17 8.43
C ALA A 88 -3.08 -18.88 7.60
N TRP A 89 -3.57 -19.02 6.36
CA TRP A 89 -3.76 -17.92 5.43
C TRP A 89 -5.25 -17.71 5.13
N ALA A 90 -5.75 -16.50 5.38
CA ALA A 90 -7.03 -16.06 4.87
C ALA A 90 -6.81 -15.36 3.52
N ILE A 91 -7.34 -15.94 2.45
CA ILE A 91 -7.26 -15.39 1.10
C ILE A 91 -8.68 -14.99 0.70
N ASP A 92 -8.87 -13.70 0.46
CA ASP A 92 -10.14 -13.12 0.01
C ASP A 92 -9.86 -12.09 -1.09
N ASP A 93 -10.75 -12.03 -2.08
CA ASP A 93 -10.67 -11.04 -3.14
C ASP A 93 -11.31 -9.73 -2.63
N THR A 94 -10.52 -8.85 -2.04
CA THR A 94 -11.01 -7.53 -1.61
C THR A 94 -10.89 -6.49 -2.73
N GLY A 95 -12.02 -6.04 -3.27
CA GLY A 95 -12.09 -4.94 -4.24
C GLY A 95 -12.03 -3.56 -3.57
N PHE A 96 -11.19 -2.65 -4.06
CA PHE A 96 -11.18 -1.26 -3.61
C PHE A 96 -12.14 -0.40 -4.43
N ALA A 97 -13.38 -0.27 -3.95
CA ALA A 97 -14.39 0.61 -4.56
C ALA A 97 -13.90 2.07 -4.60
N LYS A 98 -13.58 2.59 -5.79
CA LYS A 98 -13.41 4.04 -5.98
C LYS A 98 -14.82 4.63 -6.07
N ALA A 99 -15.30 5.21 -4.97
CA ALA A 99 -16.58 5.90 -4.95
C ALA A 99 -16.48 7.17 -5.80
N ASP A 100 -17.05 7.12 -7.00
CA ASP A 100 -17.38 8.31 -7.78
C ASP A 100 -18.89 8.54 -7.60
N PRO A 101 -19.36 9.65 -7.00
CA PRO A 101 -20.76 9.83 -6.59
C PRO A 101 -21.79 9.70 -7.73
N GLY A 102 -21.36 9.73 -8.99
CA GLY A 102 -22.23 9.75 -10.17
C GLY A 102 -22.19 8.53 -11.10
N ARG A 103 -21.38 7.49 -10.85
CA ARG A 103 -21.28 6.33 -11.77
C ARG A 103 -21.64 5.01 -11.08
N ARG A 104 -22.82 4.48 -11.39
CA ARG A 104 -23.23 3.09 -11.10
C ARG A 104 -22.74 2.05 -12.13
N VAL A 105 -21.78 2.40 -12.98
CA VAL A 105 -21.16 1.48 -13.95
C VAL A 105 -19.66 1.78 -14.03
N TRP A 106 -18.84 0.75 -13.80
CA TRP A 106 -17.39 0.82 -13.69
C TRP A 106 -16.68 0.84 -15.05
N PRO A 107 -15.86 1.88 -15.34
CA PRO A 107 -14.66 1.68 -16.14
C PRO A 107 -13.43 2.21 -15.39
N ALA A 108 -12.46 1.33 -15.12
CA ALA A 108 -11.24 1.66 -14.41
C ALA A 108 -10.44 2.76 -15.13
N SER A 109 -10.06 3.82 -14.43
CA SER A 109 -9.18 4.86 -14.98
C SER A 109 -7.73 4.34 -15.07
N THR A 110 -7.24 4.15 -16.29
CA THR A 110 -5.97 3.47 -16.65
C THR A 110 -4.68 4.24 -16.31
N ARG A 111 -4.75 5.43 -15.68
CA ARG A 111 -3.63 6.38 -15.68
C ARG A 111 -2.51 6.10 -14.67
N ALA A 112 -2.77 5.34 -13.60
CA ALA A 112 -1.73 4.89 -12.67
C ALA A 112 -1.24 3.49 -13.04
N LEU A 113 0.07 3.24 -13.02
CA LEU A 113 0.68 1.94 -13.37
C LEU A 113 0.12 0.78 -12.51
N TRP A 114 -0.12 1.02 -11.22
CA TRP A 114 -0.69 0.03 -10.30
C TRP A 114 -2.17 -0.28 -10.54
N ALA A 115 -2.93 0.64 -11.16
CA ALA A 115 -4.35 0.44 -11.49
C ALA A 115 -4.54 -0.61 -12.60
N ARG A 116 -3.45 -1.03 -13.26
CA ARG A 116 -3.42 -2.14 -14.21
C ARG A 116 -3.01 -3.48 -13.57
N SER A 117 -2.91 -3.57 -12.25
CA SER A 117 -2.69 -4.86 -11.57
C SER A 117 -3.97 -5.70 -11.55
N ALA A 118 -3.84 -7.03 -11.50
CA ALA A 118 -4.97 -7.95 -11.41
C ALA A 118 -5.89 -7.64 -10.21
N ILE A 119 -5.28 -7.25 -9.09
CA ILE A 119 -5.97 -6.89 -7.84
C ILE A 119 -6.83 -5.61 -8.01
N ALA A 120 -6.45 -4.69 -8.89
CA ALA A 120 -7.20 -3.46 -9.12
C ALA A 120 -8.40 -3.63 -10.08
N ARG A 121 -8.49 -4.75 -10.81
CA ARG A 121 -9.50 -5.00 -11.84
C ARG A 121 -10.51 -6.10 -11.49
N SER A 122 -10.39 -6.77 -10.34
CA SER A 122 -11.29 -7.88 -9.99
C SER A 122 -12.65 -7.36 -9.50
N PRO A 123 -13.77 -7.74 -10.15
CA PRO A 123 -15.10 -7.53 -9.59
C PRO A 123 -15.38 -8.68 -8.61
N SER A 124 -15.03 -8.48 -7.34
CA SER A 124 -15.31 -9.49 -6.32
C SER A 124 -16.81 -9.63 -6.10
N ALA A 125 -17.38 -10.77 -6.50
CA ALA A 125 -18.60 -11.31 -5.93
C ALA A 125 -18.18 -12.40 -4.92
N CYS A 126 -18.43 -12.17 -3.63
CA CYS A 126 -18.20 -13.17 -2.59
C CYS A 126 -18.99 -14.45 -2.93
N THR A 127 -18.32 -15.50 -3.37
CA THR A 127 -18.91 -16.84 -3.41
C THR A 127 -18.41 -17.62 -2.22
N ARG A 128 -19.32 -17.85 -1.27
CA ARG A 128 -19.08 -18.69 -0.10
C ARG A 128 -18.87 -20.12 -0.60
N SER A 129 -17.67 -20.68 -0.47
CA SER A 129 -17.45 -22.09 -0.78
C SER A 129 -18.24 -22.96 0.21
N PRO A 130 -19.01 -23.98 -0.25
CA PRO A 130 -19.73 -24.85 0.66
C PRO A 130 -18.73 -25.71 1.44
N THR A 131 -18.66 -25.50 2.75
CA THR A 131 -17.88 -26.34 3.66
C THR A 131 -18.45 -27.76 3.65
N THR A 132 -17.72 -28.72 3.09
CA THR A 132 -18.10 -30.13 3.15
C THR A 132 -17.96 -30.61 4.60
N ARG A 133 -19.09 -30.68 5.30
CA ARG A 133 -19.22 -31.33 6.60
C ARG A 133 -19.23 -32.85 6.36
N ARG A 134 -18.08 -33.51 6.44
CA ARG A 134 -18.02 -34.96 6.59
C ARG A 134 -18.41 -35.29 8.03
N HIS A 135 -19.63 -35.78 8.21
CA HIS A 135 -19.99 -36.56 9.40
C HIS A 135 -19.55 -38.00 9.17
N LEU A 136 -18.98 -38.59 10.22
CA LEU A 136 -18.76 -40.02 10.38
C LEU A 136 -20.09 -40.77 10.43
#